data_AF-A0A849BNZ7-F1
#
_entry.id   AF-A0A849BNZ7-F1
#
_cell.length_a   1.000
_cell.length_b   1.000
_cell.length_c   1.000
_cell.angle_alpha   90.00
_cell.angle_beta   90.00
_cell.angle_gamma   90.00
#
_symmetry.space_group_name_H-M   'P 1'
#
loop_
_entity.id
_entity.type
_entity.pdbx_description
1 polymer ?
#
loop_
_entity_poly.entity_id
_entity_poly.type
_entity_poly.pdbx_seq_one_letter_code
_entity_poly.pdbx_strand_id
1 'polypeptide(L)'
;MSSETSTGPADSASGDAEHPSEGSGGGADPTARPAACPGRDEAPRPEPGGGPGAGAEAEPDDLRLERTSDPTEPSDTWGGLADVVAEDVLRTAHRLEAAGVRVEPPVGHPASLALCVVEAVWAPRVRPTAVAGVVARVREHLASTAGPGDGLDAPALLASFTAAGDDEAWAAALATRHRTASTAGAPLKATAVREAAEALVDVGVVTTADLLAVLRDHRAAAAQAQTHARARVALTPWPPVEAPAAPSSERWEAVRAAWCAAAGQSSGRSWHRLLLLAGAEQVVPDDDVRRFVSRLVRSLLAGGQPARAGSRPGALEAAALLEAAAAVLGAPAREVDHVVWRSELQVGARRPGDGRAG
;
A
#
# COMPACT_ATOMS: atom_id res chain seq x y z
N MET A 1 -44.97 41.18 41.19
CA MET A 1 -44.58 42.58 40.95
C MET A 1 -43.64 42.56 39.76
N SER A 2 -44.07 43.23 38.68
CA SER A 2 -43.40 43.52 37.41
C SER A 2 -43.10 42.31 36.51
N SER A 3 -43.90 41.99 35.48
CA SER A 3 -44.11 42.71 34.18
C SER A 3 -42.90 42.57 33.23
N GLU A 4 -42.96 42.28 31.92
CA GLU A 4 -44.05 42.03 30.97
C GLU A 4 -43.42 41.67 29.58
N THR A 5 -44.11 40.79 28.82
CA THR A 5 -44.33 40.74 27.35
C THR A 5 -43.24 40.94 26.27
N SER A 6 -43.23 40.07 25.25
CA SER A 6 -43.63 40.40 23.84
C SER A 6 -43.34 39.22 22.87
N THR A 7 -44.35 38.48 22.40
CA THR A 7 -45.10 38.61 21.12
C THR A 7 -44.41 38.03 19.86
N GLY A 8 -44.73 36.78 19.52
CA GLY A 8 -45.57 36.39 18.35
C GLY A 8 -45.04 36.40 16.89
N PRO A 9 -45.66 35.61 15.97
CA PRO A 9 -45.05 35.07 14.75
C PRO A 9 -45.70 35.51 13.40
N ALA A 10 -45.10 35.12 12.26
CA ALA A 10 -45.69 35.00 10.92
C ALA A 10 -44.80 34.00 10.12
N ASP A 11 -45.21 32.89 9.50
CA ASP A 11 -46.36 32.45 8.69
C ASP A 11 -46.14 32.60 7.16
N SER A 12 -46.14 31.43 6.51
CA SER A 12 -46.56 31.08 5.13
C SER A 12 -45.98 31.74 3.86
N ALA A 13 -45.47 30.89 2.94
CA ALA A 13 -45.87 30.89 1.53
C ALA A 13 -45.44 29.60 0.79
N SER A 14 -46.44 28.87 0.31
CA SER A 14 -46.41 27.75 -0.63
C SER A 14 -46.11 28.20 -2.06
N GLY A 15 -45.68 27.27 -2.93
CA GLY A 15 -45.59 27.48 -4.37
C GLY A 15 -45.34 26.18 -5.14
N ASP A 16 -46.41 25.46 -5.47
CA ASP A 16 -46.49 24.41 -6.48
C ASP A 16 -46.22 24.97 -7.90
N ALA A 17 -45.55 24.19 -8.76
CA ALA A 17 -45.77 24.21 -10.22
C ALA A 17 -45.10 22.99 -10.91
N GLU A 18 -45.94 22.02 -11.23
CA GLU A 18 -46.12 21.37 -12.55
C GLU A 18 -44.93 20.83 -13.37
N HIS A 19 -45.03 19.52 -13.62
CA HIS A 19 -44.53 18.79 -14.79
C HIS A 19 -45.01 19.38 -16.12
N PRO A 20 -44.29 19.13 -17.24
CA PRO A 20 -44.85 18.15 -18.18
C PRO A 20 -43.84 17.23 -18.89
N SER A 21 -44.31 16.00 -19.09
CA SER A 21 -44.27 15.13 -20.29
C SER A 21 -43.01 14.92 -21.16
N GLU A 22 -42.66 13.62 -21.25
CA GLU A 22 -42.50 12.79 -22.47
C GLU A 22 -41.51 13.18 -23.58
N GLY A 23 -40.65 12.22 -23.96
CA GLY A 23 -39.95 12.29 -25.25
C GLY A 23 -38.80 11.32 -25.50
N SER A 24 -39.14 10.03 -25.69
CA SER A 24 -38.63 9.18 -26.79
C SER A 24 -37.13 8.86 -26.93
N GLY A 25 -36.81 7.56 -26.91
CA GLY A 25 -36.13 6.93 -28.05
C GLY A 25 -34.72 6.37 -27.83
N GLY A 26 -34.62 5.03 -27.86
CA GLY A 26 -33.51 4.35 -28.55
C GLY A 26 -32.42 3.72 -27.67
N GLY A 27 -32.48 2.41 -27.48
CA GLY A 27 -31.35 1.57 -27.04
C GLY A 27 -31.71 0.10 -27.29
N ALA A 28 -31.38 -0.44 -28.47
CA ALA A 28 -30.13 -1.11 -28.80
C ALA A 28 -30.13 -2.60 -28.40
N ASP A 29 -30.24 -3.42 -29.45
CA ASP A 29 -30.14 -4.87 -29.56
C ASP A 29 -28.80 -5.43 -29.03
N PRO A 30 -28.79 -6.44 -28.14
CA PRO A 30 -27.57 -7.12 -27.72
C PRO A 30 -27.41 -8.47 -28.40
N THR A 31 -26.88 -8.48 -29.63
CA THR A 31 -26.45 -9.71 -30.31
C THR A 31 -25.04 -9.56 -30.88
N ALA A 32 -24.01 -9.81 -30.06
CA ALA A 32 -22.67 -10.10 -30.58
C ALA A 32 -21.79 -10.88 -29.57
N ARG A 33 -21.68 -12.18 -29.82
CA ARG A 33 -20.54 -13.06 -29.56
C ARG A 33 -20.45 -14.00 -30.77
N PRO A 34 -19.31 -14.66 -31.09
CA PRO A 34 -17.94 -14.49 -30.63
C PRO A 34 -16.92 -14.42 -31.79
N ALA A 35 -15.67 -14.00 -31.53
CA ALA A 35 -14.54 -14.27 -32.43
C ALA A 35 -13.57 -15.21 -31.73
N ALA A 36 -13.45 -16.42 -32.29
CA ALA A 36 -12.55 -17.48 -31.87
C ALA A 36 -11.11 -17.16 -32.33
N CYS A 37 -10.14 -17.39 -31.43
CA CYS A 37 -8.73 -17.48 -31.79
C CYS A 37 -8.42 -18.94 -32.18
N PRO A 38 -7.73 -19.21 -33.31
CA PRO A 38 -7.35 -20.56 -33.67
C PRO A 38 -6.13 -21.02 -32.88
N GLY A 39 -6.18 -22.28 -32.45
CA GLY A 39 -5.12 -22.97 -31.75
C GLY A 39 -3.89 -23.24 -32.62
N ARG A 40 -2.75 -23.41 -31.95
CA ARG A 40 -1.62 -24.16 -32.46
C ARG A 40 -1.36 -25.33 -31.53
N ASP A 41 -1.73 -26.50 -32.03
CA ASP A 41 -1.17 -27.79 -31.65
C ASP A 41 0.30 -27.83 -32.05
N GLU A 42 1.18 -28.20 -31.11
CA GLU A 42 2.41 -28.90 -31.48
C GLU A 42 2.76 -29.88 -30.35
N ALA A 43 2.38 -31.13 -30.56
CA ALA A 43 2.77 -32.28 -29.78
C ALA A 43 4.07 -32.90 -30.33
N PRO A 44 4.77 -33.75 -29.55
CA PRO A 44 6.21 -33.95 -29.63
C PRO A 44 6.63 -35.06 -30.59
N ARG A 45 7.93 -35.11 -30.91
CA ARG A 45 8.58 -36.31 -31.48
C ARG A 45 9.76 -36.80 -30.61
N PRO A 46 10.01 -38.12 -30.55
CA PRO A 46 10.91 -38.75 -29.59
C PRO A 46 12.25 -39.25 -30.17
N GLU A 47 13.26 -39.34 -29.28
CA GLU A 47 14.36 -40.36 -29.15
C GLU A 47 15.34 -40.56 -30.35
N PRO A 48 16.53 -41.22 -30.22
CA PRO A 48 17.04 -42.03 -29.11
C PRO A 48 18.52 -41.86 -28.69
N GLY A 49 18.82 -42.27 -27.45
CA GLY A 49 19.88 -43.23 -27.05
C GLY A 49 21.36 -43.08 -27.48
N GLY A 50 22.26 -43.07 -26.48
CA GLY A 50 23.69 -43.37 -26.66
C GLY A 50 24.44 -43.41 -25.32
N GLY A 51 24.79 -44.62 -24.86
CA GLY A 51 25.37 -44.93 -23.54
C GLY A 51 26.89 -44.72 -23.38
N PRO A 52 27.50 -45.37 -22.36
CA PRO A 52 28.56 -44.81 -21.52
C PRO A 52 29.99 -45.18 -21.94
N GLY A 53 30.97 -44.38 -21.47
CA GLY A 53 32.40 -44.66 -21.58
C GLY A 53 33.12 -44.31 -20.28
N ALA A 54 33.75 -45.31 -19.68
CA ALA A 54 34.49 -45.27 -18.43
C ALA A 54 35.97 -44.85 -18.64
N GLY A 55 36.57 -44.35 -17.56
CA GLY A 55 37.99 -44.56 -17.25
C GLY A 55 38.92 -43.37 -17.48
N ALA A 56 39.48 -42.83 -16.40
CA ALA A 56 40.93 -42.80 -16.15
C ALA A 56 41.22 -42.02 -14.87
N GLU A 57 41.73 -42.74 -13.88
CA GLU A 57 42.37 -42.23 -12.67
C GLU A 57 43.67 -41.49 -13.03
N ALA A 58 43.92 -40.36 -12.37
CA ALA A 58 45.26 -39.77 -12.26
C ALA A 58 45.39 -39.10 -10.87
N GLU A 59 46.49 -39.43 -10.22
CA GLU A 59 46.88 -39.14 -8.83
C GLU A 59 46.98 -37.65 -8.44
N PRO A 60 46.99 -37.36 -7.12
CA PRO A 60 46.98 -36.02 -6.58
C PRO A 60 48.39 -35.44 -6.50
N ASP A 61 48.58 -34.25 -7.07
CA ASP A 61 49.81 -33.49 -6.92
C ASP A 61 49.64 -32.36 -5.89
N ASP A 62 50.69 -32.25 -5.10
CA ASP A 62 50.80 -31.63 -3.79
C ASP A 62 50.83 -30.10 -3.94
N LEU A 63 49.72 -29.41 -3.64
CA LEU A 63 49.68 -27.94 -3.62
C LEU A 63 48.97 -27.41 -2.38
N ARG A 64 49.81 -26.94 -1.45
CA ARG A 64 49.62 -25.76 -0.58
C ARG A 64 48.25 -25.63 0.06
N LEU A 65 48.19 -26.05 1.33
CA LEU A 65 47.29 -25.50 2.34
C LEU A 65 47.59 -24.00 2.56
N GLU A 66 47.16 -23.14 1.64
CA GLU A 66 46.71 -21.82 2.04
C GLU A 66 45.40 -22.02 2.78
N ARG A 67 45.32 -21.47 4.00
CA ARG A 67 44.13 -21.46 4.84
C ARG A 67 43.00 -20.81 4.04
N THR A 68 42.18 -21.63 3.39
CA THR A 68 40.89 -21.21 2.89
C THR A 68 40.00 -21.03 4.11
N SER A 69 39.56 -19.80 4.29
CA SER A 69 38.58 -19.42 5.29
C SER A 69 37.40 -20.38 5.26
N ASP A 70 36.98 -20.78 6.45
CA ASP A 70 35.86 -21.65 6.74
C ASP A 70 34.58 -21.17 6.01
N PRO A 71 33.94 -21.96 5.13
CA PRO A 71 32.76 -21.55 4.36
C PRO A 71 31.47 -21.58 5.19
N THR A 72 31.54 -21.73 6.52
CA THR A 72 30.37 -21.81 7.40
C THR A 72 30.02 -20.54 8.17
N GLU A 73 30.58 -19.37 7.84
CA GLU A 73 30.06 -18.07 8.32
C GLU A 73 29.17 -17.36 7.28
N PRO A 74 27.85 -17.58 7.28
CA PRO A 74 26.92 -16.71 6.59
C PRO A 74 26.63 -15.48 7.49
N SER A 75 27.47 -14.44 7.49
CA SER A 75 27.14 -13.26 8.32
C SER A 75 27.48 -11.83 7.83
N ASP A 76 28.32 -11.60 6.82
CA ASP A 76 28.67 -10.20 6.41
C ASP A 76 27.89 -9.63 5.21
N THR A 77 27.17 -10.46 4.46
CA THR A 77 26.48 -9.99 3.24
C THR A 77 25.23 -9.15 3.52
N TRP A 78 24.54 -9.43 4.63
CA TRP A 78 23.35 -8.66 5.02
C TRP A 78 23.72 -7.29 5.61
N GLY A 79 24.80 -7.22 6.39
CA GLY A 79 25.35 -5.96 6.90
C GLY A 79 25.76 -5.02 5.76
N GLY A 80 26.57 -5.53 4.82
CA GLY A 80 26.96 -4.75 3.65
C GLY A 80 25.79 -4.31 2.76
N LEU A 81 24.72 -5.11 2.67
CA LEU A 81 23.52 -4.73 1.94
C LEU A 81 22.75 -3.59 2.65
N ALA A 82 22.67 -3.63 3.97
CA ALA A 82 22.02 -2.58 4.76
C ALA A 82 22.75 -1.24 4.62
N ASP A 83 24.08 -1.25 4.63
CA ASP A 83 24.90 -0.04 4.43
C ASP A 83 24.67 0.60 3.06
N VAL A 84 24.60 -0.21 1.99
CA VAL A 84 24.32 0.32 0.65
C VAL A 84 22.90 0.90 0.57
N VAL A 85 21.92 0.24 1.19
CA VAL A 85 20.55 0.76 1.22
C VAL A 85 20.50 2.06 2.01
N ALA A 86 21.19 2.14 3.15
CA ALA A 86 21.32 3.37 3.94
C ALA A 86 21.93 4.51 3.12
N GLU A 87 23.00 4.25 2.37
CA GLU A 87 23.64 5.24 1.50
C GLU A 87 22.68 5.73 0.40
N ASP A 88 21.97 4.82 -0.28
CA ASP A 88 21.05 5.22 -1.34
C ASP A 88 19.79 5.93 -0.81
N VAL A 89 19.32 5.57 0.39
CA VAL A 89 18.27 6.30 1.12
C VAL A 89 18.73 7.73 1.41
N LEU A 90 19.94 7.92 1.97
CA LEU A 90 20.49 9.26 2.21
C LEU A 90 20.60 10.06 0.91
N ARG A 91 21.15 9.46 -0.15
CA ARG A 91 21.25 10.11 -1.46
C ARG A 91 19.88 10.49 -2.01
N THR A 92 18.88 9.67 -1.75
CA THR A 92 17.49 9.92 -2.14
C THR A 92 16.87 11.05 -1.33
N ALA A 93 17.08 11.10 -0.01
CA ALA A 93 16.64 12.19 0.85
C ALA A 93 17.20 13.53 0.38
N HIS A 94 18.52 13.63 0.18
CA HIS A 94 19.16 14.86 -0.32
C HIS A 94 18.61 15.31 -1.68
N ARG A 95 18.32 14.37 -2.60
CA ARG A 95 17.69 14.71 -3.90
C ARG A 95 16.27 15.26 -3.74
N LEU A 96 15.49 14.72 -2.80
CA LEU A 96 14.14 15.21 -2.52
C LEU A 96 14.19 16.60 -1.89
N GLU A 97 15.05 16.82 -0.90
CA GLU A 97 15.25 18.12 -0.26
C GLU A 97 15.72 19.19 -1.25
N ALA A 98 16.71 18.87 -2.10
CA ALA A 98 17.19 19.76 -3.16
C ALA A 98 16.09 20.12 -4.17
N ALA A 99 15.09 19.24 -4.36
CA ALA A 99 13.91 19.49 -5.16
C ALA A 99 12.77 20.22 -4.40
N GLY A 100 13.01 20.64 -3.15
CA GLY A 100 12.01 21.30 -2.29
C GLY A 100 10.90 20.36 -1.83
N VAL A 101 11.13 19.05 -1.84
CA VAL A 101 10.14 18.04 -1.46
C VAL A 101 10.33 17.69 0.01
N ARG A 102 9.26 17.82 0.79
CA ARG A 102 9.21 17.37 2.18
C ARG A 102 9.53 15.88 2.29
N VAL A 103 10.45 15.53 3.18
CA VAL A 103 10.93 14.16 3.42
C VAL A 103 10.43 13.58 4.75
N GLU A 104 9.89 14.42 5.63
CA GLU A 104 9.32 13.99 6.89
C GLU A 104 7.98 13.28 6.69
N PRO A 105 7.74 12.18 7.43
CA PRO A 105 6.44 11.54 7.49
C PRO A 105 5.33 12.54 7.87
N PRO A 106 4.09 12.27 7.45
CA PRO A 106 2.97 13.07 7.91
C PRO A 106 2.81 12.99 9.43
N VAL A 107 2.28 14.06 10.01
CA VAL A 107 1.70 13.98 11.35
C VAL A 107 0.46 13.08 11.26
N GLY A 108 0.48 11.95 11.96
CA GLY A 108 -0.61 10.99 11.96
C GLY A 108 -1.83 11.44 12.76
N HIS A 109 -2.90 10.64 12.69
CA HIS A 109 -4.12 10.74 13.49
C HIS A 109 -4.30 9.47 14.32
N PRO A 110 -3.40 9.16 15.27
CA PRO A 110 -3.39 7.87 15.98
C PRO A 110 -4.66 7.60 16.78
N ALA A 111 -5.44 8.63 17.09
CA ALA A 111 -6.73 8.53 17.81
C ALA A 111 -7.97 8.58 16.89
N SER A 112 -7.80 8.60 15.55
CA SER A 112 -8.93 8.71 14.62
C SER A 112 -8.71 7.92 13.34
N LEU A 113 -9.39 6.79 13.22
CA LEU A 113 -9.38 6.01 11.98
C LEU A 113 -10.08 6.78 10.85
N ALA A 114 -11.15 7.52 11.16
CA ALA A 114 -11.86 8.34 10.18
C ALA A 114 -10.92 9.31 9.44
N LEU A 115 -10.12 10.07 10.19
CA LEU A 115 -9.19 11.03 9.60
C LEU A 115 -8.04 10.33 8.86
N CYS A 116 -7.60 9.16 9.34
CA CYS A 116 -6.62 8.34 8.61
C CYS A 116 -7.15 7.91 7.24
N VAL A 117 -8.38 7.39 7.17
CA VAL A 117 -9.03 6.95 5.93
C VAL A 117 -9.16 8.12 4.95
N VAL A 118 -9.72 9.24 5.41
CA VAL A 118 -9.89 10.44 4.58
C VAL A 118 -8.56 10.93 4.03
N GLU A 119 -7.56 11.14 4.89
CA GLU A 119 -6.28 11.65 4.45
C GLU A 119 -5.56 10.68 3.52
N ALA A 120 -5.63 9.37 3.77
CA ALA A 120 -5.03 8.36 2.91
C ALA A 120 -5.63 8.33 1.49
N VAL A 121 -6.95 8.46 1.37
CA VAL A 121 -7.65 8.55 0.06
C VAL A 121 -7.34 9.88 -0.63
N TRP A 122 -7.18 10.97 0.14
CA TRP A 122 -6.92 12.30 -0.42
C TRP A 122 -5.47 12.54 -0.83
N ALA A 123 -4.50 12.00 -0.09
CA ALA A 123 -3.07 12.26 -0.26
C ALA A 123 -2.52 11.98 -1.69
N PRO A 124 -2.93 10.93 -2.41
CA PRO A 124 -2.47 10.72 -3.77
C PRO A 124 -2.85 11.88 -4.69
N ARG A 125 -1.82 12.51 -5.29
CA ARG A 125 -1.90 13.53 -6.35
C ARG A 125 -2.61 14.84 -5.95
N VAL A 126 -2.80 15.10 -4.66
CA VAL A 126 -3.35 16.37 -4.15
C VAL A 126 -2.27 17.12 -3.37
N ARG A 127 -2.28 18.45 -3.45
CA ARG A 127 -1.32 19.30 -2.72
C ARG A 127 -1.54 19.15 -1.20
N PRO A 128 -0.48 19.08 -0.37
CA PRO A 128 -0.62 18.91 1.08
C PRO A 128 -1.52 19.94 1.76
N THR A 129 -1.47 21.20 1.32
CA THR A 129 -2.33 22.27 1.85
C THR A 129 -3.82 22.02 1.61
N ALA A 130 -4.17 21.50 0.43
CA ALA A 130 -5.55 21.13 0.10
C ALA A 130 -6.01 19.92 0.92
N VAL A 131 -5.12 18.93 1.13
CA VAL A 131 -5.41 17.77 1.99
C VAL A 131 -5.67 18.22 3.43
N ALA A 132 -4.80 19.06 4.00
CA ALA A 132 -4.98 19.59 5.35
C ALA A 132 -6.31 20.35 5.51
N GLY A 133 -6.70 21.15 4.52
CA GLY A 133 -7.98 21.84 4.53
C GLY A 133 -9.19 20.90 4.45
N VAL A 134 -9.10 19.77 3.75
CA VAL A 134 -10.16 18.73 3.77
C VAL A 134 -10.24 18.06 5.13
N VAL A 135 -9.10 17.62 5.67
CA VAL A 135 -9.03 16.95 6.98
C VAL A 135 -9.58 17.83 8.09
N ALA A 136 -9.28 19.13 8.08
CA ALA A 136 -9.81 20.08 9.07
C ALA A 136 -11.34 20.18 9.00
N ARG A 137 -11.91 20.33 7.80
CA ARG A 137 -13.38 20.38 7.60
C ARG A 137 -14.06 19.08 8.00
N VAL A 138 -13.47 17.94 7.67
CA VAL A 138 -14.00 16.63 8.10
C VAL A 138 -13.99 16.53 9.61
N ARG A 139 -12.91 16.91 10.27
CA ARG A 139 -12.83 16.88 11.74
C ARG A 139 -13.93 17.74 12.37
N GLU A 140 -14.13 18.96 11.87
CA GLU A 140 -15.19 19.86 12.33
C GLU A 140 -16.59 19.28 12.06
N HIS A 141 -16.81 18.75 10.86
CA HIS A 141 -18.07 18.11 10.49
C HIS A 141 -18.40 16.93 11.40
N LEU A 142 -17.46 16.00 11.60
CA LEU A 142 -17.66 14.85 12.47
C LEU A 142 -17.85 15.24 13.93
N ALA A 143 -17.12 16.26 14.42
CA ALA A 143 -17.28 16.76 15.78
C ALA A 143 -18.65 17.42 16.01
N SER A 144 -19.26 18.00 14.97
CA SER A 144 -20.61 18.57 15.04
C SER A 144 -21.71 17.50 15.08
N THR A 145 -21.41 16.28 14.60
CA THR A 145 -22.37 15.17 14.52
C THR A 145 -22.16 14.11 15.60
N ALA A 146 -20.97 14.01 16.19
CA ALA A 146 -20.63 13.04 17.22
C ALA A 146 -21.03 13.54 18.62
N GLY A 147 -21.56 12.63 19.45
CA GLY A 147 -21.81 12.91 20.86
C GLY A 147 -20.50 13.10 21.66
N PRO A 148 -20.57 13.67 22.88
CA PRO A 148 -19.40 13.83 23.73
C PRO A 148 -18.87 12.45 24.18
N GLY A 149 -17.73 12.01 23.63
CA GLY A 149 -16.98 10.85 24.12
C GLY A 149 -16.52 9.85 23.06
N ASP A 150 -17.07 9.89 21.84
CA ASP A 150 -16.71 8.92 20.79
C ASP A 150 -15.47 9.38 20.03
N GLY A 151 -14.47 8.51 19.94
CA GLY A 151 -13.34 8.69 19.03
C GLY A 151 -13.85 8.81 17.60
N LEU A 152 -13.17 9.59 16.75
CA LEU A 152 -13.50 9.71 15.34
C LEU A 152 -13.08 8.44 14.58
N ASP A 153 -13.88 7.38 14.69
CA ASP A 153 -13.65 6.05 14.18
C ASP A 153 -14.37 5.79 12.84
N ALA A 154 -14.21 4.59 12.25
CA ALA A 154 -14.83 4.29 10.96
C ALA A 154 -16.38 4.32 11.02
N PRO A 155 -17.05 3.75 12.04
CA PRO A 155 -18.50 3.90 12.21
C PRO A 155 -18.99 5.36 12.27
N ALA A 156 -18.30 6.23 13.02
CA ALA A 156 -18.67 7.65 13.07
C ALA A 156 -18.56 8.34 11.70
N LEU A 157 -17.54 7.98 10.91
CA LEU A 157 -17.41 8.43 9.53
C LEU A 157 -18.58 7.97 8.66
N LEU A 158 -18.96 6.69 8.73
CA LEU A 158 -20.08 6.15 7.96
C LEU A 158 -21.42 6.78 8.36
N ALA A 159 -21.65 7.00 9.65
CA ALA A 159 -22.83 7.71 10.15
C ALA A 159 -22.95 9.12 9.54
N SER A 160 -21.83 9.82 9.33
CA SER A 160 -21.85 11.14 8.67
C SER A 160 -22.28 11.07 7.19
N PHE A 161 -21.93 9.99 6.48
CA PHE A 161 -22.43 9.76 5.12
C PHE A 161 -23.93 9.46 5.13
N THR A 162 -24.39 8.62 6.06
CA THR A 162 -25.83 8.33 6.21
C THR A 162 -26.63 9.59 6.53
N ALA A 163 -26.11 10.47 7.39
CA ALA A 163 -26.75 11.75 7.71
C ALA A 163 -26.80 12.72 6.51
N ALA A 164 -25.79 12.68 5.63
CA ALA A 164 -25.76 13.49 4.41
C ALA A 164 -26.69 12.94 3.30
N GLY A 165 -26.99 11.64 3.30
CA GLY A 165 -27.89 10.97 2.36
C GLY A 165 -27.18 10.30 1.19
N ASP A 166 -26.21 10.98 0.57
CA ASP A 166 -25.37 10.43 -0.51
C ASP A 166 -23.94 11.02 -0.52
N ASP A 167 -23.09 10.47 -1.39
CA ASP A 167 -21.67 10.85 -1.51
C ASP A 167 -21.49 12.29 -2.02
N GLU A 168 -22.36 12.74 -2.93
CA GLU A 168 -22.40 14.08 -3.49
C GLU A 168 -22.74 15.13 -2.42
N ALA A 169 -23.76 14.87 -1.61
CA ALA A 169 -24.22 15.73 -0.52
C ALA A 169 -23.15 15.82 0.58
N TRP A 170 -22.53 14.69 0.94
CA TRP A 170 -21.41 14.70 1.90
C TRP A 170 -20.22 15.51 1.37
N ALA A 171 -19.87 15.32 0.09
CA ALA A 171 -18.81 16.09 -0.56
C ALA A 171 -19.14 17.59 -0.61
N ALA A 172 -20.40 17.94 -0.90
CA ALA A 172 -20.89 19.31 -0.94
C ALA A 172 -20.89 19.99 0.44
N ALA A 173 -21.30 19.28 1.50
CA ALA A 173 -21.25 19.75 2.88
C ALA A 173 -19.82 20.12 3.29
N LEU A 174 -18.84 19.35 2.79
CA LEU A 174 -17.44 19.64 3.00
C LEU A 174 -16.85 20.60 1.98
N ALA A 175 -17.62 21.16 1.05
CA ALA A 175 -17.11 21.99 -0.06
C ALA A 175 -15.96 21.33 -0.86
N THR A 176 -16.15 20.07 -1.25
CA THR A 176 -15.21 19.33 -2.10
C THR A 176 -15.93 18.66 -3.26
N ARG A 177 -15.25 18.49 -4.41
CA ARG A 177 -15.75 17.70 -5.56
C ARG A 177 -14.62 16.92 -6.25
N HIS A 178 -13.62 16.53 -5.48
CA HIS A 178 -12.45 15.83 -6.02
C HIS A 178 -12.85 14.44 -6.50
N ARG A 179 -12.38 14.06 -7.69
CA ARG A 179 -12.54 12.70 -8.24
C ARG A 179 -11.30 11.86 -8.01
N THR A 180 -11.47 10.54 -8.05
CA THR A 180 -10.38 9.56 -7.94
C THR A 180 -9.44 9.58 -9.16
N ALA A 181 -9.97 9.98 -10.33
CA ALA A 181 -9.22 10.21 -11.55
C ALA A 181 -9.75 11.44 -12.31
N SER A 182 -8.97 11.95 -13.27
CA SER A 182 -9.36 13.09 -14.11
C SER A 182 -10.28 12.71 -15.29
N THR A 183 -10.54 11.42 -15.49
CA THR A 183 -11.42 10.93 -16.55
C THR A 183 -12.89 11.25 -16.22
N ALA A 184 -13.67 11.58 -17.25
CA ALA A 184 -15.10 11.81 -17.09
C ALA A 184 -15.78 10.59 -16.47
N GLY A 185 -16.70 10.81 -15.53
CA GLY A 185 -17.40 9.74 -14.81
C GLY A 185 -16.59 9.04 -13.71
N ALA A 186 -15.33 9.44 -13.44
CA ALA A 186 -14.58 8.87 -12.32
C ALA A 186 -15.30 9.12 -10.98
N PRO A 187 -15.37 8.14 -10.06
CA PRO A 187 -16.00 8.29 -8.75
C PRO A 187 -15.45 9.47 -7.95
N LEU A 188 -16.26 10.02 -7.05
CA LEU A 188 -15.79 11.03 -6.09
C LEU A 188 -14.80 10.39 -5.11
N LYS A 189 -13.87 11.21 -4.58
CA LYS A 189 -13.06 10.80 -3.42
C LYS A 189 -13.92 10.54 -2.19
N ALA A 190 -15.09 11.18 -2.09
CA ALA A 190 -16.09 10.88 -1.06
C ALA A 190 -16.57 9.42 -1.15
N THR A 191 -16.96 8.95 -2.34
CA THR A 191 -17.29 7.55 -2.60
C THR A 191 -16.18 6.61 -2.20
N ALA A 192 -14.94 6.90 -2.60
CA ALA A 192 -13.79 6.09 -2.23
C ALA A 192 -13.54 6.05 -0.71
N VAL A 193 -13.84 7.12 0.02
CA VAL A 193 -13.74 7.16 1.48
C VAL A 193 -14.82 6.31 2.13
N ARG A 194 -16.07 6.43 1.68
CA ARG A 194 -17.17 5.61 2.21
C ARG A 194 -16.91 4.13 1.99
N GLU A 195 -16.60 3.73 0.75
CA GLU A 195 -16.29 2.34 0.39
C GLU A 195 -15.11 1.79 1.20
N ALA A 196 -14.04 2.59 1.38
CA ALA A 196 -12.88 2.17 2.18
C ALA A 196 -13.23 1.99 3.67
N ALA A 197 -14.07 2.87 4.23
CA ALA A 197 -14.52 2.76 5.61
C ALA A 197 -15.46 1.57 5.80
N GLU A 198 -16.43 1.35 4.90
CA GLU A 198 -17.30 0.15 4.88
C GLU A 198 -16.47 -1.12 4.85
N ALA A 199 -15.54 -1.22 3.90
CA ALA A 199 -14.70 -2.40 3.72
C ALA A 199 -13.82 -2.71 4.95
N LEU A 200 -13.33 -1.68 5.67
CA LEU A 200 -12.58 -1.87 6.92
C LEU A 200 -13.49 -2.35 8.06
N VAL A 201 -14.70 -1.79 8.18
CA VAL A 201 -15.68 -2.22 9.18
C VAL A 201 -16.10 -3.67 8.95
N ASP A 202 -16.32 -4.08 7.70
CA ASP A 202 -16.72 -5.43 7.32
C ASP A 202 -15.69 -6.51 7.72
N VAL A 203 -14.40 -6.15 7.75
CA VAL A 203 -13.32 -7.02 8.23
C VAL A 203 -12.97 -6.81 9.71
N GLY A 204 -13.79 -6.05 10.44
CA GLY A 204 -13.67 -5.83 11.88
C GLY A 204 -12.58 -4.84 12.28
N VAL A 205 -12.21 -3.91 11.41
CA VAL A 205 -11.26 -2.82 11.70
C VAL A 205 -12.05 -1.52 11.85
N VAL A 206 -12.39 -1.16 13.08
CA VAL A 206 -13.21 0.03 13.38
C VAL A 206 -12.39 1.20 13.92
N THR A 207 -11.28 0.91 14.61
CA THR A 207 -10.36 1.89 15.18
C THR A 207 -8.93 1.78 14.62
N THR A 208 -8.10 2.80 14.87
CA THR A 208 -6.65 2.73 14.63
C THR A 208 -5.99 1.63 15.45
N ALA A 209 -6.47 1.37 16.67
CA ALA A 209 -5.97 0.30 17.52
C ALA A 209 -6.19 -1.08 16.89
N ASP A 210 -7.35 -1.31 16.26
CA ASP A 210 -7.64 -2.56 15.54
C ASP A 210 -6.69 -2.74 14.36
N LEU A 211 -6.51 -1.69 13.55
CA LEU A 211 -5.60 -1.71 12.40
C LEU A 211 -4.15 -2.02 12.83
N LEU A 212 -3.68 -1.36 13.88
CA LEU A 212 -2.35 -1.59 14.44
C LEU A 212 -2.21 -2.95 15.13
N ALA A 213 -3.31 -3.52 15.66
CA ALA A 213 -3.31 -4.90 16.17
C ALA A 213 -3.10 -5.90 15.04
N VAL A 214 -3.83 -5.77 13.92
CA VAL A 214 -3.66 -6.65 12.75
C VAL A 214 -2.23 -6.57 12.20
N LEU A 215 -1.64 -5.37 12.12
CA LEU A 215 -0.24 -5.21 11.71
C LEU A 215 0.74 -5.91 12.66
N ARG A 216 0.55 -5.76 13.98
CA ARG A 216 1.41 -6.40 14.99
C ARG A 216 1.33 -7.92 14.90
N ASP A 217 0.12 -8.47 14.78
CA ASP A 217 -0.10 -9.92 14.67
C ASP A 217 0.54 -10.49 13.39
N HIS A 218 0.43 -9.78 12.27
CA HIS A 218 1.08 -10.15 11.02
C HIS A 218 2.61 -10.21 11.18
N ARG A 219 3.21 -9.20 11.79
CA ARG A 219 4.65 -9.15 12.05
C ARG A 219 5.12 -10.25 12.99
N ALA A 220 4.35 -10.53 14.04
CA ALA A 220 4.65 -11.61 14.97
C ALA A 220 4.63 -12.98 14.26
N ALA A 221 3.59 -13.25 13.47
CA ALA A 221 3.47 -14.49 12.71
C ALA A 221 4.60 -14.64 11.66
N ALA A 222 4.95 -13.54 10.99
CA ALA A 222 6.08 -13.48 10.07
C ALA A 222 7.42 -13.82 10.73
N ALA A 223 7.70 -13.22 11.90
CA ALA A 223 8.92 -13.49 12.66
C ALA A 223 9.00 -14.95 13.13
N GLN A 224 7.87 -15.51 13.57
CA GLN A 224 7.76 -16.93 13.93
C GLN A 224 8.02 -17.86 12.74
N ALA A 225 7.41 -17.57 11.58
CA ALA A 225 7.61 -18.33 10.35
C ALA A 225 9.08 -18.30 9.91
N GLN A 226 9.74 -17.13 9.97
CA GLN A 226 11.16 -17.00 9.65
C GLN A 226 12.04 -17.82 10.61
N THR A 227 11.72 -17.82 11.90
CA THR A 227 12.43 -18.58 12.93
C THR A 227 12.30 -20.09 12.67
N HIS A 228 11.09 -20.57 12.39
CA HIS A 228 10.85 -21.96 12.00
C HIS A 228 11.58 -22.34 10.71
N ALA A 229 11.59 -21.48 9.69
CA ALA A 229 12.31 -21.73 8.45
C ALA A 229 13.82 -21.90 8.70
N ARG A 230 14.43 -21.00 9.49
CA ARG A 230 15.85 -21.10 9.88
C ARG A 230 16.16 -22.38 10.65
N ALA A 231 15.33 -22.72 11.64
CA ALA A 231 15.49 -23.95 12.41
C ALA A 231 15.37 -25.21 11.53
N ARG A 232 14.45 -25.22 10.54
CA ARG A 232 14.31 -26.32 9.58
C ARG A 232 15.52 -26.48 8.68
N VAL A 233 16.09 -25.39 8.17
CA VAL A 233 17.33 -25.43 7.37
C VAL A 233 18.49 -26.01 8.19
N ALA A 234 18.55 -25.71 9.49
CA ALA A 234 19.58 -26.25 10.38
C ALA A 234 19.40 -27.75 10.73
N LEU A 235 18.19 -28.30 10.57
CA LEU A 235 17.83 -29.61 11.13
C LEU A 235 17.37 -30.66 10.11
N THR A 236 17.19 -30.34 8.82
CA THR A 236 16.51 -31.25 7.87
C THR A 236 17.32 -31.53 6.60
N PRO A 237 17.50 -32.81 6.20
CA PRO A 237 17.87 -33.15 4.82
C PRO A 237 16.72 -32.86 3.86
N TRP A 238 17.07 -32.38 2.67
CA TRP A 238 16.22 -32.10 1.50
C TRP A 238 15.30 -33.30 1.11
N PRO A 239 14.04 -33.12 0.62
CA PRO A 239 13.41 -31.92 0.05
C PRO A 239 12.34 -31.21 0.93
N PRO A 240 12.01 -29.94 0.65
CA PRO A 240 11.07 -29.17 1.45
C PRO A 240 9.59 -29.47 1.15
N VAL A 241 8.79 -29.58 2.22
CA VAL A 241 7.30 -29.51 2.17
C VAL A 241 6.87 -28.08 2.48
N GLU A 242 6.05 -27.49 1.60
CA GLU A 242 5.45 -26.15 1.78
C GLU A 242 4.60 -26.11 3.06
N ALA A 243 4.81 -25.08 3.89
CA ALA A 243 4.00 -24.86 5.08
C ALA A 243 2.77 -24.02 4.71
N PRO A 244 1.58 -24.31 5.27
CA PRO A 244 0.40 -23.46 5.08
C PRO A 244 0.63 -22.06 5.67
N ALA A 245 -0.06 -21.07 5.12
CA ALA A 245 -0.02 -19.70 5.63
C ALA A 245 -0.57 -19.62 7.05
N ALA A 246 0.05 -18.78 7.90
CA ALA A 246 -0.45 -18.54 9.26
C ALA A 246 -1.73 -17.68 9.23
N PRO A 247 -2.70 -17.90 10.14
CA PRO A 247 -3.99 -17.19 10.14
C PRO A 247 -3.85 -15.65 10.27
N SER A 248 -2.82 -15.14 10.96
CA SER A 248 -2.54 -13.71 11.04
C SER A 248 -2.15 -13.10 9.70
N SER A 249 -1.50 -13.86 8.82
CA SER A 249 -1.18 -13.44 7.45
C SER A 249 -2.44 -13.37 6.59
N GLU A 250 -3.38 -14.30 6.76
CA GLU A 250 -4.67 -14.26 6.06
C GLU A 250 -5.49 -13.04 6.47
N ARG A 251 -5.57 -12.73 7.77
CA ARG A 251 -6.26 -11.53 8.25
C ARG A 251 -5.64 -10.24 7.72
N TRP A 252 -4.31 -10.13 7.72
CA TRP A 252 -3.60 -8.98 7.16
C TRP A 252 -3.90 -8.76 5.67
N GLU A 253 -3.83 -9.83 4.88
CA GLU A 253 -4.13 -9.76 3.45
C GLU A 253 -5.61 -9.45 3.22
N ALA A 254 -6.53 -9.97 4.04
CA ALA A 254 -7.94 -9.63 3.96
C ALA A 254 -8.20 -8.14 4.20
N VAL A 255 -7.58 -7.54 5.24
CA VAL A 255 -7.73 -6.10 5.51
C VAL A 255 -7.11 -5.26 4.38
N ARG A 256 -5.93 -5.64 3.87
CA ARG A 256 -5.31 -4.95 2.73
C ARG A 256 -6.16 -5.09 1.46
N ALA A 257 -6.71 -6.26 1.21
CA ALA A 257 -7.57 -6.53 0.05
C ALA A 257 -8.86 -5.70 0.13
N ALA A 258 -9.49 -5.64 1.31
CA ALA A 258 -10.65 -4.80 1.58
C ALA A 258 -10.38 -3.32 1.28
N TRP A 259 -9.24 -2.78 1.75
CA TRP A 259 -8.82 -1.41 1.41
C TRP A 259 -8.62 -1.22 -0.10
N CYS A 260 -7.93 -2.15 -0.76
CA CYS A 260 -7.63 -2.04 -2.19
C CYS A 260 -8.88 -2.17 -3.09
N ALA A 261 -9.98 -2.72 -2.58
CA ALA A 261 -11.23 -2.86 -3.32
C ALA A 261 -11.95 -1.51 -3.52
N ALA A 262 -11.71 -0.51 -2.65
CA ALA A 262 -12.32 0.81 -2.75
C ALA A 262 -11.89 1.57 -4.01
N ALA A 263 -12.78 2.43 -4.52
CA ALA A 263 -12.59 3.18 -5.75
C ALA A 263 -11.26 3.96 -5.76
N GLY A 264 -10.45 3.71 -6.80
CA GLY A 264 -9.15 4.35 -6.97
C GLY A 264 -8.05 3.90 -6.00
N GLN A 265 -8.29 2.89 -5.15
CA GLN A 265 -7.32 2.38 -4.17
C GLN A 265 -6.64 1.07 -4.61
N SER A 266 -6.98 0.52 -5.77
CA SER A 266 -6.50 -0.78 -6.27
C SER A 266 -4.98 -0.92 -6.39
N SER A 267 -4.25 0.19 -6.51
CA SER A 267 -2.77 0.16 -6.53
C SER A 267 -2.12 -0.14 -5.17
N GLY A 268 -2.88 -0.04 -4.07
CA GLY A 268 -2.34 -0.20 -2.72
C GLY A 268 -1.41 0.93 -2.25
N ARG A 269 -1.19 1.99 -3.04
CA ARG A 269 -0.29 3.10 -2.66
C ARG A 269 -0.75 3.90 -1.44
N SER A 270 -2.06 4.02 -1.28
CA SER A 270 -2.69 4.72 -0.15
C SER A 270 -2.78 3.85 1.10
N TRP A 271 -2.63 2.52 0.98
CA TRP A 271 -2.59 1.59 2.10
C TRP A 271 -1.41 1.90 3.02
N HIS A 272 -0.23 2.08 2.44
CA HIS A 272 0.97 2.48 3.20
C HIS A 272 0.75 3.81 3.94
N ARG A 273 0.13 4.78 3.27
CA ARG A 273 -0.24 6.07 3.86
C ARG A 273 -1.19 5.93 5.04
N LEU A 274 -2.19 5.05 4.94
CA LEU A 274 -3.15 4.76 6.03
C LEU A 274 -2.42 4.30 7.30
N LEU A 275 -1.47 3.37 7.16
CA LEU A 275 -0.71 2.82 8.29
C LEU A 275 0.16 3.89 8.96
N LEU A 276 0.86 4.72 8.17
CA LEU A 276 1.63 5.84 8.72
C LEU A 276 0.75 6.83 9.48
N LEU A 277 -0.44 7.15 8.95
CA LEU A 277 -1.39 8.04 9.61
C LEU A 277 -1.94 7.43 10.89
N ALA A 278 -2.18 6.11 10.92
CA ALA A 278 -2.62 5.41 12.12
C ALA A 278 -1.54 5.35 13.21
N GLY A 279 -0.27 5.66 12.88
CA GLY A 279 0.84 5.66 13.82
C GLY A 279 1.70 4.40 13.78
N ALA A 280 1.68 3.65 12.68
CA ALA A 280 2.63 2.53 12.51
C ALA A 280 4.07 3.07 12.53
N GLU A 281 4.86 2.59 13.48
CA GLU A 281 6.29 2.93 13.58
C GLU A 281 7.16 1.99 12.74
N GLN A 282 6.64 0.80 12.44
CA GLN A 282 7.36 -0.23 11.71
C GLN A 282 7.18 -0.07 10.19
N VAL A 283 8.19 -0.47 9.43
CA VAL A 283 8.23 -0.33 7.96
C VAL A 283 7.23 -1.27 7.31
N VAL A 284 6.29 -0.79 6.50
CA VAL A 284 5.37 -1.69 5.78
C VAL A 284 5.53 -1.40 4.30
N PRO A 285 6.50 -2.07 3.65
CA PRO A 285 6.92 -1.68 2.32
C PRO A 285 5.85 -2.12 1.32
N ASP A 286 5.28 -1.15 0.64
CA ASP A 286 4.39 -1.40 -0.50
C ASP A 286 5.16 -1.87 -1.74
N ASP A 287 4.47 -2.11 -2.84
CA ASP A 287 5.12 -2.59 -4.07
C ASP A 287 6.09 -1.58 -4.68
N ASP A 288 5.92 -0.28 -4.42
CA ASP A 288 6.84 0.75 -4.87
C ASP A 288 8.12 0.71 -4.01
N VAL A 289 8.00 0.69 -2.68
CA VAL A 289 9.14 0.53 -1.76
C VAL A 289 9.89 -0.78 -2.02
N ARG A 290 9.17 -1.90 -2.20
CA ARG A 290 9.77 -3.19 -2.57
C ARG A 290 10.49 -3.12 -3.92
N ARG A 291 9.97 -2.35 -4.87
CA ARG A 291 10.64 -2.14 -6.17
C ARG A 291 11.94 -1.37 -6.01
N PHE A 292 11.97 -0.34 -5.16
CA PHE A 292 13.21 0.37 -4.81
C PHE A 292 14.27 -0.59 -4.28
N VAL A 293 13.93 -1.34 -3.23
CA VAL A 293 14.84 -2.34 -2.63
C VAL A 293 15.28 -3.38 -3.66
N SER A 294 14.35 -3.91 -4.47
CA SER A 294 14.65 -4.87 -5.54
C SER A 294 15.64 -4.32 -6.57
N ARG A 295 15.64 -3.02 -6.85
CA ARG A 295 16.58 -2.42 -7.82
C ARG A 295 17.98 -2.32 -7.21
N LEU A 296 18.09 -1.93 -5.94
CA LEU A 296 19.37 -1.86 -5.25
C LEU A 296 20.03 -3.23 -5.11
N VAL A 297 19.27 -4.22 -4.62
CA VAL A 297 19.74 -5.61 -4.49
C VAL A 297 20.24 -6.14 -5.84
N ARG A 298 19.48 -5.91 -6.92
CA ARG A 298 19.89 -6.33 -8.27
C ARG A 298 21.15 -5.61 -8.77
N SER A 299 21.28 -4.31 -8.50
CA SER A 299 22.45 -3.53 -8.90
C SER A 299 23.73 -4.05 -8.24
N LEU A 300 23.64 -4.52 -7.00
CA LEU A 300 24.77 -5.06 -6.24
C LEU A 300 25.15 -6.47 -6.70
N LEU A 301 24.17 -7.34 -6.93
CA LEU A 301 24.40 -8.72 -7.36
C LEU A 301 24.92 -8.81 -8.81
N ALA A 302 24.64 -7.80 -9.65
CA ALA A 302 25.15 -7.71 -11.02
C ALA A 302 26.69 -7.60 -11.10
N GLY A 303 27.40 -7.43 -9.97
CA GLY A 303 28.86 -7.44 -9.89
C GLY A 303 29.54 -8.83 -9.95
N GLY A 304 28.82 -9.93 -10.21
CA GLY A 304 29.50 -11.23 -10.40
C GLY A 304 28.66 -12.49 -10.54
N GLN A 305 27.36 -12.48 -10.26
CA GLN A 305 26.48 -13.60 -10.63
C GLN A 305 25.11 -13.11 -11.07
N PRO A 306 24.52 -13.68 -12.13
CA PRO A 306 23.14 -13.39 -12.49
C PRO A 306 22.25 -13.85 -11.33
N ALA A 307 21.76 -12.90 -10.54
CA ALA A 307 20.68 -13.14 -9.58
C ALA A 307 19.58 -13.90 -10.32
N ARG A 308 19.11 -15.03 -9.77
CA ARG A 308 18.02 -15.81 -10.36
C ARG A 308 16.89 -14.85 -10.72
N ALA A 309 16.61 -14.74 -12.02
CA ALA A 309 15.59 -13.87 -12.56
C ALA A 309 14.26 -14.14 -11.82
N GLY A 310 13.75 -13.16 -11.07
CA GLY A 310 12.41 -13.22 -10.50
C GLY A 310 12.27 -13.06 -8.99
N SER A 311 13.33 -13.13 -8.18
CA SER A 311 13.19 -12.98 -6.73
C SER A 311 13.15 -11.50 -6.32
N ARG A 312 11.96 -10.89 -6.33
CA ARG A 312 11.73 -9.66 -5.56
C ARG A 312 11.81 -10.03 -4.07
N PRO A 313 12.48 -9.24 -3.23
CA PRO A 313 12.41 -9.46 -1.79
C PRO A 313 10.95 -9.50 -1.36
N GLY A 314 10.65 -10.44 -0.45
CA GLY A 314 9.39 -10.45 0.27
C GLY A 314 9.18 -9.10 0.96
N ALA A 315 7.92 -8.76 1.28
CA ALA A 315 7.63 -7.52 2.01
C ALA A 315 8.42 -7.44 3.34
N LEU A 316 8.57 -8.57 4.03
CA LEU A 316 9.33 -8.67 5.27
C LEU A 316 10.83 -8.49 5.08
N GLU A 317 11.40 -9.05 4.01
CA GLU A 317 12.83 -8.89 3.70
C GLU A 317 13.14 -7.45 3.36
N ALA A 318 12.28 -6.80 2.55
CA ALA A 318 12.40 -5.37 2.27
C ALA A 318 12.27 -4.53 3.54
N ALA A 319 11.34 -4.87 4.44
CA ALA A 319 11.15 -4.18 5.70
C ALA A 319 12.37 -4.32 6.61
N ALA A 320 12.87 -5.54 6.80
CA ALA A 320 14.05 -5.82 7.62
C ALA A 320 15.28 -5.09 7.09
N LEU A 321 15.43 -4.99 5.76
CA LEU A 321 16.54 -4.28 5.16
C LEU A 321 16.45 -2.76 5.35
N LEU A 322 15.25 -2.19 5.25
CA LEU A 322 15.03 -0.76 5.52
C LEU A 322 15.15 -0.43 7.02
N GLU A 323 14.72 -1.33 7.90
CA GLU A 323 14.92 -1.20 9.35
C GLU A 323 16.41 -1.27 9.72
N ALA A 324 17.17 -2.18 9.10
CA ALA A 324 18.62 -2.24 9.26
C ALA A 324 19.31 -0.97 8.72
N ALA A 325 18.91 -0.49 7.54
CA ALA A 325 19.41 0.77 7.00
C ALA A 325 19.07 1.96 7.92
N ALA A 326 17.87 1.99 8.50
CA ALA A 326 17.49 3.03 9.45
C ALA A 326 18.37 3.01 10.72
N ALA A 327 18.73 1.83 11.21
CA ALA A 327 19.67 1.68 12.32
C ALA A 327 21.06 2.23 11.97
N VAL A 328 21.57 1.95 10.76
CA VAL A 328 22.84 2.52 10.26
C VAL A 328 22.79 4.05 10.22
N LEU A 329 21.64 4.61 9.82
CA LEU A 329 21.43 6.06 9.73
C LEU A 329 21.15 6.74 11.07
N GLY A 330 20.90 5.98 12.14
CA GLY A 330 20.43 6.52 13.41
C GLY A 330 19.07 7.22 13.29
N ALA A 331 18.24 6.82 12.32
CA ALA A 331 16.95 7.42 12.00
C ALA A 331 15.79 6.47 12.34
N PRO A 332 14.58 6.99 12.62
CA PRO A 332 13.39 6.16 12.74
C PRO A 332 13.09 5.42 11.44
N ALA A 333 12.79 4.12 11.50
CA ALA A 333 12.57 3.30 10.30
C ALA A 333 11.41 3.81 9.42
N ARG A 334 10.37 4.38 10.04
CA ARG A 334 9.26 5.05 9.33
C ARG A 334 9.71 6.25 8.48
N GLU A 335 10.76 6.96 8.86
CA GLU A 335 11.28 8.11 8.11
C GLU A 335 12.02 7.63 6.86
N VAL A 336 12.86 6.60 7.02
CA VAL A 336 13.53 5.91 5.91
C VAL A 336 12.52 5.37 4.89
N ASP A 337 11.49 4.67 5.36
CA ASP A 337 10.42 4.14 4.52
C ASP A 337 9.66 5.27 3.78
N HIS A 338 9.33 6.36 4.49
CA HIS A 338 8.64 7.50 3.89
C HIS A 338 9.46 8.18 2.78
N VAL A 339 10.77 8.35 2.98
CA VAL A 339 11.69 8.89 1.97
C VAL A 339 11.68 8.02 0.71
N VAL A 340 11.81 6.70 0.87
CA VAL A 340 11.81 5.74 -0.24
C VAL A 340 10.49 5.79 -0.99
N TRP A 341 9.38 5.70 -0.27
CA TRP A 341 8.03 5.80 -0.85
C TRP A 341 7.85 7.11 -1.63
N ARG A 342 8.30 8.23 -1.07
CA ARG A 342 8.16 9.55 -1.71
C ARG A 342 8.95 9.64 -3.01
N SER A 343 10.14 9.06 -3.04
CA SER A 343 10.97 8.96 -4.25
C SER A 343 10.29 8.14 -5.34
N GLU A 344 9.76 6.96 -5.02
CA GLU A 344 9.13 6.10 -6.02
C GLU A 344 7.88 6.72 -6.65
N LEU A 345 7.11 7.50 -5.88
CA LEU A 345 6.00 8.26 -6.42
C LEU A 345 6.46 9.29 -7.47
N GLN A 346 7.64 9.90 -7.30
CA GLN A 346 8.19 10.84 -8.28
C GLN A 346 8.73 10.14 -9.52
N VAL A 347 9.40 9.00 -9.37
CA VAL A 347 9.88 8.20 -10.50
C VAL A 347 8.71 7.78 -11.40
N GLY A 348 7.58 7.39 -10.79
CA GLY A 348 6.36 7.07 -11.53
C GLY A 348 5.73 8.28 -12.23
N ALA A 349 5.87 9.49 -11.68
CA ALA A 349 5.34 10.72 -12.28
C ALA A 349 6.21 11.24 -13.45
N ARG A 350 7.51 10.93 -13.47
CA ARG A 350 8.46 11.33 -14.53
C ARG A 350 8.41 10.47 -15.80
N ARG A 351 7.44 9.56 -15.94
CA ARG A 351 7.14 8.91 -17.23
C ARG A 351 5.95 9.57 -17.96
N PRO A 352 6.16 10.72 -18.63
CA PRO A 352 5.39 11.08 -19.80
C PRO A 352 6.28 11.06 -21.06
N GLY A 353 5.97 10.14 -21.99
CA GLY A 353 6.38 10.23 -23.39
C GLY A 353 7.84 9.88 -23.72
N ASP A 354 8.13 8.58 -23.87
CA ASP A 354 9.05 8.19 -24.94
C ASP A 354 8.38 8.54 -26.29
N GLY A 355 8.99 9.49 -26.99
CA GLY A 355 8.97 9.61 -28.45
C GLY A 355 7.60 9.58 -29.16
N ARG A 356 6.98 10.75 -29.34
CA ARG A 356 6.53 11.11 -30.69
C ARG A 356 7.34 12.30 -31.16
N ALA A 357 8.25 12.00 -32.08
CA ALA A 357 9.01 12.97 -32.85
C ALA A 357 8.04 13.89 -33.62
N GLY A 358 8.31 15.19 -33.53
CA GLY A 358 8.11 16.14 -34.63
C GLY A 358 9.46 16.39 -35.29
#